data_AF-A0A6V8QJB9-F1
#
_entry.id   AF-A0A6V8QJB9-F1
#
_cell.length_a   1.000
_cell.length_b   1.000
_cell.length_c   1.000
_cell.angle_alpha   90.00
_cell.angle_beta   90.00
_cell.angle_gamma   90.00
#
_symmetry.space_group_name_H-M   'P 1'
#
loop_
_entity.id
_entity.type
_entity.pdbx_description
1 polymer ?
#
loop_
_entity_poly.entity_id
_entity_poly.type
_entity_poly.pdbx_seq_one_letter_code
_entity_poly.pdbx_strand_id
1 'polypeptide(L)'
;MDGIQVLQASVDPESESEFRLLVNNKFVKYITIDSGLYGIDDMCFGPSLISLLPPLPPGDWNEGHISRDPSTGDAHFAAISKSPLPGITNLWHPTQIDHLKLRMGLKLRSNVYEATCSLFDSTIIAKFARFPWEVPQLEQETEAYK
;
A
#
# COMPACT_ATOMS: atom_id res chain seq x y z
N MET A 1 -7.08 16.99 -3.40
CA MET A 1 -6.80 16.24 -2.16
C MET A 1 -5.30 16.25 -1.98
N ASP A 2 -4.79 17.13 -1.13
CA ASP A 2 -3.35 17.28 -0.94
C ASP A 2 -2.85 16.28 0.10
N GLY A 3 -1.64 15.76 -0.07
CA GLY A 3 -0.99 14.86 0.89
C GLY A 3 -1.33 13.37 0.74
N ILE A 4 -1.95 12.93 -0.35
CA ILE A 4 -2.11 11.50 -0.66
C ILE A 4 -1.06 11.09 -1.71
N GLN A 5 -0.38 9.99 -1.46
CA GLN A 5 0.52 9.34 -2.42
C GLN A 5 0.14 7.87 -2.56
N VAL A 6 0.00 7.38 -3.79
CA VAL A 6 -0.13 5.94 -4.06
C VAL A 6 1.25 5.31 -3.95
N LEU A 7 1.44 4.43 -2.97
CA LEU A 7 2.67 3.66 -2.79
C LEU A 7 2.66 2.39 -3.65
N GLN A 8 1.52 1.71 -3.70
CA GLN A 8 1.33 0.45 -4.42
C GLN A 8 -0.10 0.34 -4.96
N ALA A 9 -0.23 -0.35 -6.09
CA ALA A 9 -1.49 -0.65 -6.75
C ALA A 9 -1.45 -2.11 -7.27
N SER A 10 -2.53 -2.83 -7.06
CA SER A 10 -2.85 -4.13 -7.65
C SER A 10 -4.24 -4.00 -8.25
N VAL A 11 -4.31 -3.73 -9.56
CA VAL A 11 -5.58 -3.49 -10.26
C VAL A 11 -6.06 -4.79 -10.87
N ASP A 12 -7.28 -5.17 -10.55
CA ASP A 12 -7.96 -6.35 -11.06
C ASP A 12 -9.28 -5.93 -11.73
N PRO A 13 -9.51 -6.28 -13.01
CA PRO A 13 -10.76 -5.97 -13.70
C PRO A 13 -11.95 -6.86 -13.31
N GLU A 14 -11.68 -8.05 -12.76
CA GLU A 14 -12.67 -9.07 -12.45
C GLU A 14 -12.95 -9.17 -10.94
N SER A 15 -12.06 -8.63 -10.11
CA SER A 15 -12.19 -8.62 -8.65
C SER A 15 -11.89 -7.24 -8.05
N GLU A 16 -11.86 -7.15 -6.72
CA GLU A 16 -11.49 -5.91 -6.04
C GLU A 16 -10.04 -5.52 -6.37
N SER A 17 -9.85 -4.25 -6.71
CA SER A 17 -8.52 -3.68 -6.85
C SER A 17 -8.00 -3.20 -5.50
N GLU A 18 -6.71 -3.40 -5.22
CA GLU A 18 -6.10 -3.13 -3.93
C GLU A 18 -4.98 -2.11 -4.00
N PHE A 19 -4.97 -1.18 -3.06
CA PHE A 19 -4.02 -0.07 -3.06
C PHE A 19 -3.46 0.20 -1.67
N ARG A 20 -2.22 0.67 -1.65
CA ARG A 20 -1.54 1.15 -0.45
C ARG A 20 -1.24 2.62 -0.63
N LEU A 21 -1.80 3.44 0.24
CA LEU A 21 -1.71 4.89 0.20
C LEU A 21 -0.86 5.40 1.36
N LEU A 22 -0.08 6.45 1.13
CA LEU A 22 0.52 7.27 2.16
C LEU A 22 -0.26 8.57 2.27
N VAL A 23 -0.83 8.82 3.43
CA VAL A 23 -1.65 10.00 3.73
C VAL A 23 -0.88 10.90 4.69
N ASN A 24 -0.78 12.19 4.33
CA ASN A 24 -0.08 13.24 5.07
C ASN A 24 1.37 12.87 5.43
N ASN A 25 2.05 12.14 4.54
CA ASN A 25 3.42 11.64 4.73
C ASN A 25 3.63 10.84 6.03
N LYS A 26 2.56 10.29 6.61
CA LYS A 26 2.60 9.70 7.95
C LYS A 26 1.80 8.42 8.08
N PHE A 27 0.62 8.35 7.47
CA PHE A 27 -0.30 7.24 7.69
C PHE A 27 -0.36 6.36 6.45
N VAL A 28 0.03 5.10 6.60
CA VAL A 28 -0.22 4.10 5.57
C VAL A 28 -1.66 3.62 5.70
N LYS A 29 -2.42 3.69 4.61
CA LYS A 29 -3.79 3.20 4.49
C LYS A 29 -3.85 2.15 3.39
N TYR A 30 -4.65 1.13 3.58
CA TYR A 30 -4.98 0.13 2.58
C TYR A 30 -6.40 0.40 2.14
N ILE A 31 -6.63 0.43 0.84
CA ILE A 31 -7.99 0.53 0.32
C ILE A 31 -8.24 -0.55 -0.71
N THR A 32 -9.48 -1.03 -0.74
CA THR A 32 -9.99 -1.84 -1.85
C THR A 32 -11.06 -1.07 -2.61
N ILE A 33 -11.18 -1.35 -3.90
CA ILE A 33 -12.13 -0.69 -4.80
C ILE A 33 -12.85 -1.78 -5.60
N ASP A 34 -14.18 -1.72 -5.59
CA ASP A 34 -15.01 -2.63 -6.38
C ASP A 34 -14.65 -2.62 -7.87
N SER A 35 -14.67 -3.81 -8.47
CA SER A 35 -14.55 -3.98 -9.92
C SER A 35 -15.60 -3.13 -10.66
N GLY A 36 -15.18 -2.50 -11.76
CA GLY A 36 -16.07 -1.67 -12.59
C GLY A 36 -16.48 -0.33 -11.97
N LEU A 37 -15.95 0.06 -10.80
CA LEU A 37 -16.22 1.40 -10.26
C LEU A 37 -15.49 2.49 -11.06
N TYR A 38 -14.23 2.25 -11.39
CA TYR A 38 -13.36 3.16 -12.17
C TYR A 38 -12.72 2.44 -13.37
N GLY A 39 -12.19 3.22 -14.31
CA GLY A 39 -11.39 2.70 -15.41
C GLY A 39 -10.05 2.11 -14.93
N ILE A 40 -9.61 1.03 -15.56
CA ILE A 40 -8.34 0.35 -15.21
C ILE A 40 -7.15 1.30 -15.37
N ASP A 41 -7.12 2.08 -16.45
CA ASP A 41 -6.03 3.01 -16.73
C ASP A 41 -5.97 4.14 -15.67
N ASP A 42 -7.15 4.61 -15.22
CA ASP A 42 -7.23 5.61 -14.16
C ASP A 42 -6.74 5.06 -12.82
N MET A 43 -7.06 3.81 -12.51
CA MET A 43 -6.60 3.15 -11.29
C MET A 43 -5.10 2.82 -11.34
N CYS A 44 -4.56 2.49 -12.51
CA CYS A 44 -3.12 2.23 -12.69
C CYS A 44 -2.27 3.51 -12.58
N PHE A 45 -2.84 4.68 -12.84
CA PHE A 45 -2.14 5.96 -12.76
C PHE A 45 -2.48 6.70 -11.46
N GLY A 46 -1.55 6.70 -10.51
CA GLY A 46 -1.75 7.24 -9.16
C GLY A 46 -2.40 8.63 -9.08
N PRO A 47 -1.98 9.64 -9.89
CA PRO A 47 -2.65 10.94 -9.91
C PRO A 47 -4.13 10.89 -10.35
N SER A 48 -4.46 10.07 -11.36
CA SER A 48 -5.86 9.85 -11.78
C SER A 48 -6.65 9.20 -10.65
N LEU A 49 -6.13 8.10 -10.08
CA LEU A 49 -6.77 7.43 -8.94
C LEU A 49 -7.07 8.42 -7.80
N ILE A 50 -6.09 9.21 -7.37
CA ILE A 50 -6.26 10.18 -6.28
C ILE A 50 -7.37 11.19 -6.58
N SER A 51 -7.52 11.61 -7.84
CA SER A 51 -8.57 12.54 -8.25
C SER A 51 -9.98 11.92 -8.20
N LEU A 52 -10.08 10.60 -8.31
CA LEU A 52 -11.33 9.85 -8.28
C LEU A 52 -11.73 9.42 -6.87
N LEU A 53 -10.78 9.33 -5.93
CA LEU A 53 -11.09 8.87 -4.57
C LEU A 53 -12.18 9.75 -3.92
N PRO A 54 -13.15 9.17 -3.21
CA PRO A 54 -14.02 9.93 -2.32
C PRO A 54 -13.20 10.56 -1.19
N PRO A 55 -13.72 11.61 -0.51
CA PRO A 55 -13.07 12.16 0.66
C PRO A 55 -12.76 11.07 1.69
N LEU A 56 -11.51 11.06 2.18
CA LEU A 56 -11.10 10.08 3.19
C LEU A 56 -11.92 10.25 4.48
N PRO A 57 -12.50 9.17 5.03
CA PRO A 57 -13.23 9.23 6.30
C PRO A 57 -12.31 9.69 7.44
N PRO A 58 -12.83 10.44 8.43
CA PRO A 58 -12.07 10.79 9.62
C PRO A 58 -11.81 9.55 10.49
N GLY A 59 -10.92 9.71 11.48
CA GLY A 59 -10.67 8.69 12.51
C GLY A 59 -9.48 7.78 12.23
N ASP A 60 -9.21 6.89 13.20
CA ASP A 60 -8.10 5.96 13.15
C ASP A 60 -8.52 4.62 12.53
N TRP A 61 -8.52 4.60 11.20
CA TRP A 61 -8.65 3.38 10.40
C TRP A 61 -7.34 3.08 9.67
N ASN A 62 -7.17 1.87 9.16
CA ASN A 62 -6.06 1.54 8.27
C ASN A 62 -6.50 0.74 7.05
N GLU A 63 -7.73 0.23 7.02
CA GLU A 63 -8.35 -0.38 5.85
C GLU A 63 -9.66 0.34 5.51
N GLY A 64 -9.95 0.50 4.23
CA GLY A 64 -11.19 1.08 3.73
C GLY A 64 -11.64 0.41 2.45
N HIS A 65 -12.94 0.23 2.29
CA HIS A 65 -13.53 -0.36 1.09
C HIS A 65 -14.38 0.69 0.37
N ILE A 66 -14.11 0.87 -0.92
CA ILE A 66 -14.76 1.86 -1.78
C ILE A 66 -15.66 1.15 -2.77
N SER A 67 -16.94 1.51 -2.75
CA SER A 67 -17.96 0.95 -3.63
C SER A 67 -18.90 2.02 -4.17
N ARG A 68 -19.76 1.62 -5.09
CA ARG A 68 -20.83 2.48 -5.61
C ARG A 68 -21.96 2.60 -4.58
N ASP A 69 -22.30 3.82 -4.20
CA ASP A 69 -23.48 4.10 -3.40
C ASP A 69 -24.74 3.72 -4.20
N PRO A 70 -25.61 2.81 -3.70
CA PRO A 70 -26.78 2.36 -4.44
C PRO A 70 -27.86 3.45 -4.60
N SER A 71 -27.81 4.51 -3.78
CA SER A 71 -28.78 5.60 -3.79
C SER A 71 -28.38 6.76 -4.71
N THR A 72 -27.09 7.13 -4.73
CA THR A 72 -26.59 8.23 -5.57
C THR A 72 -25.90 7.78 -6.84
N GLY A 73 -25.37 6.55 -6.86
CA GLY A 73 -24.51 6.04 -7.92
C GLY A 73 -23.06 6.53 -7.83
N ASP A 74 -22.72 7.37 -6.86
CA ASP A 74 -21.37 7.91 -6.67
C ASP A 74 -20.47 6.93 -5.90
N ALA A 75 -19.16 7.08 -6.03
CA ALA A 75 -18.23 6.32 -5.22
C ALA A 75 -18.22 6.83 -3.77
N HIS A 76 -18.16 5.92 -2.80
CA HIS A 76 -18.07 6.25 -1.39
C HIS A 76 -17.29 5.19 -0.61
N PHE A 77 -16.82 5.52 0.60
CA PHE A 77 -16.31 4.53 1.53
C PHE A 77 -17.48 3.78 2.17
N ALA A 78 -17.74 2.57 1.72
CA ALA A 78 -18.81 1.72 2.25
C ALA A 78 -18.44 1.08 3.60
N ALA A 79 -17.14 0.86 3.84
CA ALA A 79 -16.64 0.39 5.12
C ALA A 79 -15.25 0.97 5.43
N ILE A 80 -14.96 1.12 6.72
CA ILE A 80 -13.61 1.37 7.24
C ILE A 80 -13.39 0.48 8.46
N SER A 81 -12.15 0.05 8.67
CA SER A 81 -11.75 -0.73 9.83
C SER A 81 -10.36 -0.35 10.32
N LYS A 82 -10.12 -0.66 11.59
CA LYS A 82 -8.80 -0.67 12.20
C LYS A 82 -8.40 -2.11 12.46
N SER A 83 -7.64 -2.68 11.54
CA SER A 83 -7.27 -4.09 11.58
C SER A 83 -5.81 -4.27 12.01
N PRO A 84 -5.48 -5.33 12.76
CA PRO A 84 -4.09 -5.75 12.92
C PRO A 84 -3.58 -6.29 11.58
N LEU A 85 -2.64 -5.58 10.96
CA LEU A 85 -2.06 -6.01 9.69
C LEU A 85 -0.99 -7.09 9.92
N PRO A 86 -0.95 -8.15 9.09
CA PRO A 86 0.12 -9.13 9.17
C PRO A 86 1.46 -8.50 8.83
N GLY A 87 2.51 -8.96 9.49
CA GLY A 87 3.88 -8.54 9.26
C GLY A 87 4.82 -9.72 9.32
N ILE A 88 6.05 -9.51 8.88
CA ILE A 88 7.11 -10.51 8.98
C ILE A 88 7.43 -10.72 10.46
N THR A 89 7.33 -11.94 10.95
CA THR A 89 7.58 -12.27 12.38
C THR A 89 8.96 -12.87 12.59
N ASN A 90 9.48 -13.51 11.56
CA ASN A 90 10.73 -14.20 11.58
C ASN A 90 11.88 -13.28 11.14
N LEU A 91 12.52 -12.66 12.12
CA LEU A 91 13.57 -11.69 11.86
C LEU A 91 14.93 -12.40 11.75
N TRP A 92 15.56 -12.32 10.57
CA TRP A 92 16.94 -12.78 10.36
C TRP A 92 17.99 -11.76 10.83
N HIS A 93 17.60 -10.50 11.01
CA HIS A 93 18.47 -9.40 11.45
C HIS A 93 17.79 -8.56 12.54
N PRO A 94 18.51 -8.11 13.59
CA PRO A 94 17.90 -7.36 14.70
C PRO A 94 17.48 -5.93 14.33
N THR A 95 18.09 -5.34 13.30
CA THR A 95 17.74 -3.97 12.87
C THR A 95 16.37 -3.94 12.19
N GLN A 96 15.46 -3.17 12.76
CA GLN A 96 14.17 -2.85 12.16
C GLN A 96 14.16 -1.39 11.72
N ILE A 97 13.65 -1.15 10.52
CA ILE A 97 13.63 0.17 9.90
C ILE A 97 12.18 0.53 9.61
N ASP A 98 11.75 1.68 10.12
CA ASP A 98 10.48 2.25 9.71
C ASP A 98 10.54 2.56 8.20
N HIS A 99 9.59 2.03 7.44
CA HIS A 99 9.44 2.26 6.00
C HIS A 99 9.54 3.75 5.63
N LEU A 100 9.00 4.66 6.45
CA LEU A 100 9.02 6.10 6.17
C LEU A 100 10.40 6.75 6.36
N LYS A 101 11.36 6.05 6.99
CA LYS A 101 12.76 6.48 7.08
C LYS A 101 13.59 6.08 5.86
N LEU A 102 13.05 5.26 4.97
CA LEU A 102 13.70 4.89 3.73
C LEU A 102 13.50 5.99 2.69
N ARG A 103 14.59 6.43 2.07
CA ARG A 103 14.53 7.21 0.84
C ARG A 103 14.59 6.25 -0.33
N MET A 104 13.46 6.07 -1.00
CA MET A 104 13.34 5.14 -2.13
C MET A 104 14.13 5.66 -3.35
N GLY A 105 14.92 4.76 -3.94
CA GLY A 105 15.69 4.97 -5.16
C GLY A 105 15.07 4.25 -6.36
N LEU A 106 15.92 3.61 -7.17
CA LEU A 106 15.49 2.90 -8.38
C LEU A 106 14.60 1.69 -8.05
N LYS A 107 13.51 1.51 -8.81
CA LYS A 107 12.72 0.29 -8.79
C LYS A 107 13.43 -0.79 -9.63
N LEU A 108 13.85 -1.87 -8.97
CA LEU A 108 14.56 -2.99 -9.60
C LEU A 108 13.60 -4.08 -10.10
N ARG A 109 12.57 -4.38 -9.30
CA ARG A 109 11.46 -5.32 -9.58
C ARG A 109 10.17 -4.82 -8.93
N SER A 110 9.07 -5.56 -9.10
CA SER A 110 7.73 -5.14 -8.62
C SER A 110 7.72 -4.70 -7.15
N ASN A 111 8.38 -5.47 -6.27
CA ASN A 111 8.49 -5.21 -4.83
C ASN A 111 9.93 -4.98 -4.33
N VAL A 112 10.90 -4.80 -5.24
CA VAL A 112 12.33 -4.64 -4.91
C VAL A 112 12.82 -3.29 -5.40
N TYR A 113 13.45 -2.54 -4.51
CA TYR A 113 13.91 -1.18 -4.75
C TYR A 113 15.30 -0.99 -4.16
N GLU A 114 16.08 -0.11 -4.76
CA GLU A 114 17.16 0.56 -4.04
C GLU A 114 16.55 1.51 -3.00
N ALA A 115 17.22 1.65 -1.86
CA ALA A 115 16.88 2.64 -0.87
C ALA A 115 18.13 3.14 -0.13
N THR A 116 18.05 4.31 0.46
CA THR A 116 19.04 4.80 1.43
C THR A 116 18.39 5.05 2.79
N CYS A 117 19.18 4.88 3.85
CA CYS A 117 18.75 5.06 5.23
C CYS A 117 19.96 5.55 6.04
N SER A 118 19.75 6.43 7.01
CA SER A 118 20.82 6.97 7.85
C SER A 118 21.55 5.93 8.71
N LEU A 119 21.04 4.70 8.76
CA LEU A 119 21.64 3.58 9.49
C LEU A 119 22.73 2.84 8.68
N PHE A 120 22.84 3.11 7.38
CA PHE A 120 23.80 2.45 6.50
C PHE A 120 24.54 3.49 5.65
N ASP A 121 25.85 3.30 5.49
CA ASP A 121 26.69 4.18 4.67
C ASP A 121 26.53 3.90 3.16
N SER A 122 25.89 2.80 2.80
CA SER A 122 25.68 2.36 1.43
C SER A 122 24.21 2.31 1.04
N THR A 123 23.95 2.30 -0.28
CA THR A 123 22.62 1.94 -0.80
C THR A 123 22.28 0.51 -0.39
N ILE A 124 21.05 0.30 0.06
CA ILE A 124 20.51 -1.00 0.44
C ILE A 124 19.45 -1.45 -0.57
N ILE A 125 19.17 -2.75 -0.58
CA ILE A 125 18.05 -3.33 -1.33
C ILE A 125 16.89 -3.52 -0.38
N ALA A 126 15.79 -2.80 -0.63
CA ALA A 126 14.55 -2.93 0.10
C ALA A 126 13.57 -3.81 -0.67
N LYS A 127 13.16 -4.93 -0.06
CA LYS A 127 12.11 -5.81 -0.57
C LYS A 127 10.90 -5.75 0.36
N PHE A 128 9.72 -5.51 -0.21
CA PHE A 128 8.50 -5.29 0.57
C PHE A 128 7.50 -6.43 0.40
N ALA A 129 6.87 -6.83 1.51
CA ALA A 129 5.54 -7.42 1.50
C ALA A 129 4.55 -6.26 1.49
N ARG A 130 4.07 -5.91 0.30
CA ARG A 130 3.21 -4.74 0.05
C ARG A 130 1.78 -5.01 0.50
N PHE A 131 1.37 -6.27 0.38
CA PHE A 131 0.04 -6.75 0.70
C PHE A 131 0.11 -8.02 1.57
N PRO A 132 -0.96 -8.37 2.31
CA PRO A 132 -0.98 -9.53 3.20
C PRO A 132 -0.54 -10.85 2.57
N TRP A 133 -0.93 -11.12 1.31
CA TRP A 133 -0.57 -12.37 0.63
C TRP A 133 0.92 -12.47 0.23
N GLU A 134 1.67 -11.36 0.26
CA GLU A 134 3.11 -11.37 -0.01
C GLU A 134 3.92 -11.74 1.26
N VAL A 135 3.33 -11.64 2.45
CA VAL A 135 4.01 -11.89 3.73
C VAL A 135 4.57 -13.32 3.82
N PRO A 136 3.82 -14.40 3.52
CA PRO A 136 4.34 -15.76 3.68
C PRO A 136 5.57 -16.04 2.81
N GLN A 137 5.62 -15.48 1.60
CA GLN A 137 6.78 -15.66 0.71
C GLN A 137 8.01 -14.96 1.27
N LEU A 138 7.85 -13.72 1.75
CA LEU A 138 8.98 -12.98 2.33
C LEU A 138 9.43 -13.59 3.66
N GLU A 139 8.51 -14.15 4.45
CA GLU A 139 8.83 -14.91 5.66
C GLU A 139 9.74 -16.10 5.34
N GLN A 140 9.43 -16.88 4.29
CA GLN A 140 10.28 -17.99 3.86
C GLN A 140 11.66 -17.51 3.36
N GLU A 141 11.71 -16.37 2.68
CA GLU A 141 12.97 -15.77 2.26
C GLU A 141 13.83 -15.34 3.46
N THR A 142 13.22 -14.86 4.55
CA THR A 142 13.98 -14.57 5.78
C THR A 142 14.63 -15.81 6.40
N GLU A 143 14.02 -16.99 6.30
CA GLU A 143 14.61 -18.24 6.79
C GLU A 143 15.90 -18.60 6.04
N ALA A 144 15.99 -18.28 4.75
CA ALA A 144 17.18 -18.56 3.95
C ALA A 144 18.40 -17.69 4.35
N TYR A 145 18.18 -16.60 5.09
CA TYR A 145 19.24 -15.70 5.56
C TYR A 145 19.71 -15.98 6.99
N LYS A 146 19.08 -16.92 7.69
CA LYS A 146 19.57 -17.39 9.00
C LYS A 146 20.71 -18.38 8.85
#